data_AF-A0A9N9LK16-F1
#
_entry.id   AF-A0A9N9LK16-F1
#
_cell.length_a   1.000
_cell.length_b   1.000
_cell.length_c   1.000
_cell.angle_alpha   90.00
_cell.angle_beta   90.00
_cell.angle_gamma   90.00
#
_symmetry.space_group_name_H-M   'P 1'
#
loop_
_entity.id
_entity.type
_entity.pdbx_description
1 polymer ?
#
loop_
_entity_poly.entity_id
_entity_poly.type
_entity_poly.pdbx_seq_one_letter_code
_entity_poly.pdbx_strand_id
1 'polypeptide(L)'
;MGNDGGSIPTRRELVKNAARALNTTEVKANLQESQGHAWSYCPLSNRPLIAPIVSDSAGILYNKDAILEQLLPKDPDTPASVLKEKEDILQGRVKGLRDIVEVKFTVAKEEKEEKKICPITSKELGPKTKSVYLVPCGHAFSEVAIREVAGESCVECNEAYKPEDVIFILPVAKEDIAKLTARATKLKEAGLTHSLKKAPGSKKRKKNTETEAASTTTSDLSSVPKAKSKVIENTTNASRSGTSTPNGASNGIKNAATASLTAKVLDEQEDRNKRRKLGLNDNLKSLFSSGGYSAQTHKSGDFMTRGFSIPKKA
;
A
#
# COMPACT_ATOMS: atom_id res chain seq x y z
N MET A 1 68.62 -5.25 -28.33
CA MET A 1 68.13 -4.99 -29.69
C MET A 1 66.64 -5.27 -29.69
N GLY A 2 65.84 -4.21 -29.60
CA GLY A 2 64.40 -4.27 -29.36
C GLY A 2 63.66 -4.63 -30.63
N ASN A 3 62.92 -5.74 -30.58
CA ASN A 3 61.96 -6.12 -31.59
C ASN A 3 60.57 -5.71 -31.11
N ASP A 4 60.31 -4.40 -31.06
CA ASP A 4 58.99 -3.86 -30.77
C ASP A 4 58.26 -3.70 -32.11
N GLY A 5 57.70 -4.82 -32.56
CA GLY A 5 56.93 -4.91 -33.79
C GLY A 5 55.61 -4.16 -33.64
N GLY A 6 55.61 -2.88 -34.00
CA GLY A 6 54.39 -2.09 -34.08
C GLY A 6 53.38 -2.77 -35.00
N SER A 7 52.29 -3.26 -34.41
CA SER A 7 51.15 -3.82 -35.13
C SER A 7 50.57 -2.73 -36.03
N ILE A 8 50.72 -2.87 -37.35
CA ILE A 8 50.14 -1.94 -38.33
C ILE A 8 48.62 -2.07 -38.23
N PRO A 9 47.89 -1.00 -37.83
CA PRO A 9 46.43 -1.07 -37.70
C PRO A 9 45.80 -1.41 -39.04
N THR A 10 44.99 -2.47 -39.06
CA THR A 10 44.37 -2.90 -40.31
C THR A 10 43.25 -1.93 -40.71
N ARG A 11 42.93 -1.87 -42.01
CA ARG A 11 41.86 -0.98 -42.54
C ARG A 11 40.51 -1.14 -41.82
N ARG A 12 40.25 -2.31 -41.22
CA ARG A 12 39.04 -2.61 -40.45
C ARG A 12 39.00 -1.87 -39.10
N GLU A 13 40.16 -1.55 -38.54
CA GLU A 13 40.32 -0.75 -37.32
C GLU A 13 40.31 0.74 -37.62
N LEU A 14 40.89 1.13 -38.77
CA LEU A 14 40.93 2.51 -39.25
C LEU A 14 39.57 2.99 -39.83
N VAL A 15 38.77 2.09 -40.39
CA VAL A 15 37.47 2.42 -40.98
C VAL A 15 36.37 1.72 -40.19
N LYS A 16 35.69 2.49 -39.33
CA LYS A 16 34.45 2.07 -38.70
C LYS A 16 33.38 1.90 -39.79
N ASN A 17 33.23 0.67 -40.29
CA ASN A 17 32.11 0.34 -41.16
C ASN A 17 30.81 0.59 -40.40
N ALA A 18 29.86 1.27 -41.04
CA ALA A 18 28.57 1.57 -40.45
C ALA A 18 27.91 0.30 -39.92
N ALA A 19 27.38 0.35 -38.69
CA ALA A 19 26.72 -0.78 -38.07
C ALA A 19 25.64 -1.35 -39.01
N ARG A 20 25.78 -2.63 -39.36
CA ARG A 20 24.82 -3.32 -40.22
C ARG A 20 23.45 -3.28 -39.53
N ALA A 21 22.40 -2.97 -40.30
CA ALA A 21 21.04 -3.12 -39.82
C ALA A 21 20.81 -4.60 -39.44
N LEU A 22 20.49 -4.83 -38.17
CA LEU A 22 20.28 -6.18 -37.63
C LEU A 22 19.11 -6.85 -38.35
N ASN A 23 19.27 -8.14 -38.63
CA ASN A 23 18.20 -8.94 -39.23
C ASN A 23 17.01 -9.06 -38.26
N THR A 24 15.81 -9.33 -38.77
CA THR A 24 14.60 -9.47 -37.93
C THR A 24 14.72 -10.56 -36.87
N THR A 25 15.48 -11.62 -37.17
CA THR A 25 15.83 -12.70 -36.24
C THR A 25 16.74 -12.21 -35.11
N GLU A 26 17.78 -11.44 -35.46
CA GLU A 26 18.72 -10.85 -34.50
C GLU A 26 18.03 -9.83 -33.59
N VAL A 27 17.11 -9.03 -34.12
CA VAL A 27 16.31 -8.08 -33.33
C VAL A 27 15.43 -8.82 -32.31
N LYS A 28 14.78 -9.92 -32.71
CA LYS A 28 13.97 -10.75 -31.81
C LYS A 28 14.82 -11.42 -30.73
N ALA A 29 16.01 -11.91 -31.09
CA ALA A 29 16.94 -12.52 -30.13
C ALA A 29 17.42 -11.50 -29.08
N ASN A 30 17.86 -10.31 -29.51
CA ASN A 30 18.25 -9.23 -28.60
C ASN A 30 17.10 -8.80 -27.67
N LEU A 31 15.87 -8.75 -28.20
CA LEU A 31 14.70 -8.45 -27.39
C LEU A 31 14.45 -9.53 -26.33
N GLN A 32 14.55 -10.81 -26.71
CA GLN A 32 14.39 -11.93 -25.79
C GLN A 32 15.45 -11.90 -24.67
N GLU A 33 16.71 -11.58 -25.03
CA GLU A 33 17.82 -11.46 -24.08
C GLU A 33 17.63 -10.27 -23.13
N SER A 34 17.32 -9.09 -23.65
CA SER A 34 17.05 -7.89 -22.84
C SER A 34 15.87 -8.10 -21.88
N GLN A 35 14.84 -8.83 -22.32
CA GLN A 35 13.72 -9.22 -21.47
C GLN A 35 14.14 -10.22 -20.39
N GLY A 36 14.95 -11.23 -20.74
CA GLY A 36 15.52 -12.16 -19.77
C GLY A 36 16.33 -11.45 -18.69
N HIS A 37 17.15 -10.47 -19.09
CA HIS A 37 17.91 -9.63 -18.17
C HIS A 37 16.99 -8.78 -17.28
N ALA A 38 15.97 -8.13 -17.86
CA ALA A 38 15.04 -7.29 -17.08
C ALA A 38 14.21 -8.09 -16.05
N TRP A 39 13.93 -9.38 -16.31
CA TRP A 39 13.25 -10.27 -15.38
C TRP A 39 14.12 -10.81 -14.24
N SER A 40 15.45 -10.69 -14.38
CA SER A 40 16.43 -11.25 -13.46
C SER A 40 17.28 -10.20 -12.75
N TYR A 41 17.47 -9.01 -13.32
CA TYR A 41 18.34 -7.95 -12.78
C TYR A 41 17.61 -6.62 -12.60
N CYS A 42 17.93 -5.95 -11.49
CA CYS A 42 17.47 -4.60 -11.20
C CYS A 42 18.25 -3.58 -12.04
N PRO A 43 17.60 -2.72 -12.84
CA PRO A 43 18.28 -1.75 -13.69
C PRO A 43 18.96 -0.61 -12.91
N LEU A 44 18.57 -0.36 -11.65
CA LEU A 44 19.19 0.70 -10.83
C LEU A 44 20.48 0.25 -10.14
N SER A 45 20.55 -1.00 -9.71
CA SER A 45 21.66 -1.54 -8.93
C SER A 45 22.52 -2.53 -9.69
N ASN A 46 22.10 -2.99 -10.88
CA ASN A 46 22.73 -4.07 -11.64
C ASN A 46 22.97 -5.34 -10.79
N ARG A 47 22.07 -5.58 -9.83
CA ARG A 47 22.07 -6.77 -8.96
C ARG A 47 20.88 -7.66 -9.33
N PRO A 48 20.94 -8.98 -9.05
CA PRO A 48 19.79 -9.85 -9.27
C PRO A 48 18.57 -9.34 -8.49
N LEU A 49 17.38 -9.56 -9.05
CA LEU A 49 16.11 -9.20 -8.43
C LEU A 49 15.84 -10.14 -7.26
N ILE A 50 15.77 -9.58 -6.05
CA ILE A 50 15.56 -10.31 -4.80
C ILE A 50 14.32 -9.73 -4.12
N ALA A 51 13.46 -10.59 -3.57
CA ALA A 51 12.31 -10.15 -2.81
C ALA A 51 12.76 -9.37 -1.55
N PRO A 52 12.20 -8.18 -1.25
CA PRO A 52 11.01 -7.58 -1.87
C PRO A 52 11.29 -6.86 -3.21
N ILE A 53 10.59 -7.31 -4.26
CA ILE A 53 10.63 -6.71 -5.60
C ILE A 53 9.53 -5.67 -5.69
N VAL A 54 9.84 -4.53 -6.30
CA VAL A 54 8.91 -3.43 -6.44
C VAL A 54 8.81 -2.95 -7.88
N SER A 55 7.67 -2.37 -8.24
CA SER A 55 7.41 -1.88 -9.59
C SER A 55 6.88 -0.45 -9.63
N ASP A 56 7.31 0.28 -10.67
CA ASP A 56 6.85 1.62 -10.98
C ASP A 56 5.62 1.61 -11.92
N SER A 57 5.11 2.80 -12.26
CA SER A 57 3.97 2.95 -13.16
C SER A 57 4.19 2.48 -14.59
N ALA A 58 5.44 2.21 -14.98
CA ALA A 58 5.77 1.67 -16.29
C ALA A 58 5.85 0.13 -16.28
N GLY A 59 5.68 -0.49 -15.11
CA GLY A 59 5.79 -1.95 -14.96
C GLY A 59 7.23 -2.44 -14.93
N ILE A 60 8.21 -1.56 -14.68
CA ILE A 60 9.61 -1.95 -14.53
C ILE A 60 9.82 -2.49 -13.11
N LEU A 61 10.63 -3.53 -12.99
CA LEU A 61 10.95 -4.17 -11.72
C LEU A 61 12.26 -3.65 -11.15
N TYR A 62 12.28 -3.41 -9.84
CA TYR A 62 13.46 -2.95 -9.11
C TYR A 62 13.53 -3.68 -7.76
N ASN A 63 14.73 -3.70 -7.19
CA ASN A 63 14.90 -4.07 -5.78
C ASN A 63 14.46 -2.90 -4.90
N LYS A 64 13.70 -3.19 -3.83
CA LYS A 64 13.22 -2.17 -2.89
C LYS A 64 14.39 -1.36 -2.31
N ASP A 65 15.47 -2.03 -1.96
CA ASP A 65 16.67 -1.42 -1.38
C ASP A 65 17.31 -0.40 -2.34
N ALA A 66 17.43 -0.75 -3.62
CA ALA A 66 18.01 0.13 -4.63
C ALA A 66 17.18 1.41 -4.84
N ILE A 67 15.85 1.30 -4.76
CA ILE A 67 14.97 2.46 -4.81
C ILE A 67 15.11 3.31 -3.54
N LEU A 68 15.19 2.68 -2.37
CA LEU A 68 15.34 3.38 -1.09
C LEU A 68 16.65 4.17 -1.07
N GLU A 69 17.77 3.56 -1.46
CA GLU A 69 19.06 4.22 -1.61
C GLU A 69 18.99 5.45 -2.52
N GLN A 70 18.22 5.36 -3.62
CA GLN A 70 18.06 6.48 -4.56
C GLN A 70 17.15 7.60 -4.03
N LEU A 71 16.18 7.27 -3.17
CA LEU A 71 15.27 8.25 -2.56
C LEU A 71 15.88 8.94 -1.32
N LEU A 72 16.88 8.33 -0.70
CA LEU A 72 17.60 8.91 0.43
C LEU A 72 18.51 10.06 -0.04
N PRO A 73 18.78 11.04 0.84
CA PRO A 73 19.75 12.08 0.55
C PRO A 73 21.12 11.44 0.27
N LYS A 74 21.74 11.85 -0.83
CA LYS A 74 22.96 11.25 -1.36
C LYS A 74 24.18 11.82 -0.65
N ASP A 75 25.15 10.96 -0.34
CA ASP A 75 26.43 11.40 0.22
C ASP A 75 27.20 12.24 -0.80
N PRO A 76 27.94 13.27 -0.35
CA PRO A 76 28.69 14.17 -1.23
C PRO A 76 29.76 13.45 -2.05
N ASP A 77 30.17 12.25 -1.64
CA ASP A 77 31.17 11.41 -2.32
C ASP A 77 30.61 10.63 -3.52
N THR A 78 29.28 10.59 -3.70
CA THR A 78 28.70 9.90 -4.84
C THR A 78 28.90 10.70 -6.13
N PRO A 79 29.49 10.10 -7.19
CA PRO A 79 29.76 10.82 -8.43
C PRO A 79 28.46 11.25 -9.10
N ALA A 80 28.38 12.53 -9.47
CA ALA A 80 27.19 13.12 -10.08
C ALA A 80 26.74 12.44 -11.39
N SER A 81 27.64 11.73 -12.09
CA SER A 81 27.31 10.93 -13.27
C SER A 81 26.37 9.77 -12.94
N VAL A 82 26.70 8.98 -11.92
CA VAL A 82 25.90 7.82 -11.48
C VAL A 82 24.52 8.28 -10.99
N LEU A 83 24.46 9.45 -10.38
CA LEU A 83 23.20 10.02 -9.91
C LEU A 83 22.27 10.38 -11.08
N LYS A 84 22.81 10.97 -12.13
CA LYS A 84 22.07 11.31 -13.36
C LYS A 84 21.61 10.04 -14.07
N GLU A 85 22.46 9.04 -14.23
CA GLU A 85 22.09 7.77 -14.85
C GLU A 85 20.90 7.11 -14.14
N LYS A 86 20.91 7.06 -12.80
CA LYS A 86 19.80 6.52 -12.01
C LYS A 86 18.52 7.35 -12.13
N GLU A 87 18.65 8.68 -12.22
CA GLU A 87 17.51 9.58 -12.45
C GLU A 87 16.93 9.43 -13.87
N ASP A 88 17.79 9.23 -14.86
CA ASP A 88 17.43 8.97 -16.26
C ASP A 88 16.73 7.62 -16.43
N ILE A 89 17.12 6.60 -15.66
CA ILE A 89 16.41 5.31 -15.62
C ILE A 89 15.00 5.49 -15.08
N LEU A 90 14.85 6.24 -13.98
CA LEU A 90 13.54 6.49 -13.35
C LEU A 90 12.66 7.46 -14.16
N GLN A 91 13.25 8.33 -14.98
CA GLN A 91 12.56 9.35 -15.79
C GLN A 91 11.53 10.18 -14.99
N GLY A 92 11.83 10.43 -13.71
CA GLY A 92 10.94 11.15 -12.79
C GLY A 92 9.60 10.45 -12.48
N ARG A 93 9.46 9.14 -12.79
CA ARG A 93 8.27 8.33 -12.45
C ARG A 93 8.15 8.07 -10.95
N VAL A 94 9.28 7.90 -10.28
CA VAL A 94 9.36 7.58 -8.86
C VAL A 94 9.90 8.80 -8.10
N LYS A 95 9.06 9.40 -7.25
CA LYS A 95 9.44 10.52 -6.37
C LYS A 95 9.36 10.16 -4.89
N GLY A 96 8.63 9.10 -4.56
CA GLY A 96 8.60 8.54 -3.22
C GLY A 96 7.95 7.17 -3.18
N LEU A 97 7.85 6.59 -1.98
CA LEU A 97 7.37 5.23 -1.74
C LEU A 97 5.93 4.96 -2.20
N ARG A 98 5.13 6.01 -2.44
CA ARG A 98 3.74 5.88 -2.92
C ARG A 98 3.65 5.69 -4.43
N ASP A 99 4.73 5.99 -5.15
CA ASP A 99 4.80 5.83 -6.61
C ASP A 99 5.23 4.42 -7.02
N ILE A 100 5.42 3.54 -6.04
CA ILE A 100 5.94 2.20 -6.19
C ILE A 100 4.97 1.23 -5.54
N VAL A 101 4.81 0.04 -6.11
CA VAL A 101 4.02 -1.06 -5.52
C VAL A 101 4.91 -2.29 -5.39
N GLU A 102 4.81 -2.98 -4.25
CA GLU A 102 5.53 -4.23 -4.03
C GLU A 102 4.84 -5.36 -4.79
N VAL A 103 5.59 -6.02 -5.68
CA VAL A 103 5.07 -7.08 -6.53
C VAL A 103 5.34 -8.42 -5.87
N LYS A 104 4.26 -9.13 -5.54
CA LYS A 104 4.29 -10.44 -4.89
C LYS A 104 4.21 -11.51 -5.96
N PHE A 105 5.32 -12.25 -6.11
CA PHE A 105 5.39 -13.42 -6.97
C PHE A 105 5.21 -14.67 -6.13
N THR A 106 4.39 -15.59 -6.62
CA THR A 106 4.32 -16.95 -6.07
C THR A 106 5.51 -17.72 -6.62
N VAL A 107 6.34 -18.28 -5.74
CA VAL A 107 7.58 -18.97 -6.11
C VAL A 107 7.39 -20.47 -5.94
N ALA A 108 7.61 -21.23 -7.01
CA ALA A 108 7.73 -22.69 -6.97
C ALA A 108 9.22 -23.04 -6.90
N LYS A 109 9.57 -23.92 -5.95
CA LYS A 109 10.93 -24.45 -5.82
C LYS A 109 10.98 -25.79 -6.54
N GLU A 110 11.55 -25.81 -7.74
CA GLU A 110 11.85 -27.05 -8.46
C GLU A 110 13.34 -27.34 -8.31
N GLU A 111 13.66 -28.38 -7.54
CA GLU A 111 14.96 -29.02 -7.32
C GLU A 111 16.17 -28.13 -6.95
N LYS A 112 16.49 -27.08 -7.73
CA LYS A 112 17.56 -26.09 -7.49
C LYS A 112 17.27 -24.66 -8.00
N GLU A 113 16.17 -24.42 -8.71
CA GLU A 113 15.84 -23.10 -9.26
C GLU A 113 14.50 -22.59 -8.71
N GLU A 114 14.50 -21.33 -8.26
CA GLU A 114 13.29 -20.64 -7.81
C GLU A 114 12.58 -20.01 -9.01
N LYS A 115 11.46 -20.59 -9.42
CA LYS A 115 10.67 -20.13 -10.56
C LYS A 115 9.46 -19.35 -10.08
N LYS A 116 9.24 -18.17 -10.68
CA LYS A 116 8.04 -17.36 -10.43
C LYS A 116 6.89 -17.97 -11.24
N ILE A 117 5.79 -18.31 -10.59
CA ILE A 117 4.63 -18.96 -11.21
C ILE A 117 3.36 -18.14 -11.02
N CYS A 118 2.44 -18.25 -11.98
CA CYS A 118 1.09 -17.70 -11.85
C CYS A 118 0.27 -18.60 -10.92
N PRO A 119 -0.38 -18.06 -9.87
CA PRO A 119 -1.18 -18.85 -8.93
C PRO A 119 -2.42 -19.50 -9.55
N ILE A 120 -2.93 -18.96 -10.67
CA ILE A 120 -4.14 -19.47 -11.34
C ILE A 120 -3.77 -20.49 -12.41
N THR A 121 -2.87 -20.11 -13.33
CA THR A 121 -2.53 -20.96 -14.49
C THR A 121 -1.41 -21.96 -14.21
N SER A 122 -0.73 -21.86 -13.06
CA SER A 122 0.48 -22.64 -12.73
C SER A 122 1.59 -22.57 -13.78
N LYS A 123 1.55 -21.54 -14.65
CA LYS A 123 2.54 -21.28 -15.70
C LYS A 123 3.63 -20.37 -15.16
N GLU A 124 4.86 -20.61 -15.57
CA GLU A 124 6.00 -19.75 -15.25
C GLU A 124 5.74 -18.31 -15.75
N LEU A 125 5.95 -17.33 -14.88
CA LEU A 125 5.94 -15.91 -15.19
C LEU A 125 7.36 -15.50 -15.60
N GLY A 126 7.51 -14.94 -16.79
CA GLY A 126 8.82 -14.56 -17.29
C GLY A 126 8.80 -13.86 -18.64
N PRO A 127 9.96 -13.75 -19.32
CA PRO A 127 10.12 -12.98 -20.55
C PRO A 127 9.32 -13.52 -21.74
N LYS A 128 8.91 -14.79 -21.70
CA LYS A 128 8.11 -15.44 -22.75
C LYS A 128 6.60 -15.22 -22.58
N THR A 129 6.16 -14.88 -21.37
CA THR A 129 4.74 -14.83 -21.01
C THR A 129 4.37 -13.41 -20.60
N LYS A 130 3.30 -12.88 -21.19
CA LYS A 130 2.75 -11.60 -20.75
C LYS A 130 2.23 -11.74 -19.32
N SER A 131 2.87 -11.00 -18.42
CA SER A 131 2.62 -11.05 -16.99
C SER A 131 2.08 -9.70 -16.53
N VAL A 132 1.15 -9.72 -15.58
CA VAL A 132 0.50 -8.53 -15.03
C VAL A 132 0.50 -8.58 -13.52
N TYR A 133 0.42 -7.44 -12.85
CA TYR A 133 0.08 -7.39 -11.43
C TYR A 133 -1.06 -6.42 -11.20
N LEU A 134 -1.73 -6.61 -10.07
CA LEU A 134 -2.91 -5.83 -9.69
C LEU A 134 -2.53 -4.78 -8.65
N VAL A 135 -3.05 -3.56 -8.80
CA VAL A 135 -2.93 -2.49 -7.80
C VAL A 135 -4.28 -2.34 -7.09
N PRO A 136 -4.31 -2.19 -5.75
CA PRO A 136 -3.17 -1.93 -4.86
C PRO A 136 -2.47 -3.17 -4.25
N CYS A 137 -2.99 -4.37 -4.47
CA CYS A 137 -2.57 -5.56 -3.71
C CYS A 137 -1.15 -6.08 -4.03
N GLY A 138 -0.68 -5.86 -5.26
CA GLY A 138 0.64 -6.22 -5.75
C GLY A 138 0.80 -7.68 -6.23
N HIS A 139 -0.25 -8.49 -6.23
CA HIS A 139 -0.16 -9.89 -6.66
C HIS A 139 0.02 -10.01 -8.17
N ALA A 140 0.95 -10.89 -8.59
CA ALA A 140 1.31 -11.10 -9.99
C ALA A 140 0.63 -12.33 -10.61
N PHE A 141 0.14 -12.17 -11.84
CA PHE A 141 -0.59 -13.16 -12.60
C PHE A 141 -0.14 -13.18 -14.07
N SER A 142 -0.54 -14.21 -14.81
CA SER A 142 -0.47 -14.18 -16.28
C SER A 142 -1.61 -13.30 -16.82
N GLU A 143 -1.36 -12.60 -17.92
CA GLU A 143 -2.39 -11.76 -18.57
C GLU A 143 -3.63 -12.59 -18.93
N VAL A 144 -3.41 -13.81 -19.42
CA VAL A 144 -4.47 -14.75 -19.81
C VAL A 144 -5.38 -15.07 -18.62
N ALA A 145 -4.81 -15.30 -17.43
CA ALA A 145 -5.59 -15.59 -16.23
C ALA A 145 -6.52 -14.44 -15.85
N ILE A 146 -6.03 -13.20 -15.86
CA ILE A 146 -6.85 -12.04 -15.50
C ILE A 146 -7.95 -11.79 -16.54
N ARG A 147 -7.67 -12.02 -17.83
CA ARG A 147 -8.68 -11.90 -18.89
C ARG A 147 -9.78 -12.96 -18.79
N GLU A 148 -9.43 -14.19 -18.41
CA GLU A 148 -10.39 -15.31 -18.31
C GLU A 148 -11.23 -15.24 -17.03
N VAL A 149 -10.63 -14.87 -15.89
CA VAL A 149 -11.36 -14.75 -14.62
C VAL A 149 -12.34 -13.57 -14.64
N ALA A 150 -12.04 -12.51 -15.42
CA ALA A 150 -12.90 -11.34 -15.65
C ALA A 150 -13.55 -10.76 -14.37
N GLY A 151 -12.87 -10.91 -13.22
CA GLY A 151 -13.36 -10.47 -11.92
C GLY A 151 -12.95 -9.03 -11.59
N GLU A 152 -13.64 -8.44 -10.63
CA GLU A 152 -13.31 -7.12 -10.05
C GLU A 152 -12.52 -7.23 -8.73
N SER A 153 -12.09 -8.43 -8.36
CA SER A 153 -11.36 -8.70 -7.11
C SER A 153 -10.23 -9.71 -7.30
N CYS A 154 -9.14 -9.51 -6.58
CA CYS A 154 -7.93 -10.32 -6.67
C CYS A 154 -8.18 -11.73 -6.12
N VAL A 155 -7.80 -12.77 -6.87
CA VAL A 155 -8.04 -14.18 -6.48
C VAL A 155 -7.23 -14.61 -5.25
N GLU A 156 -6.09 -13.98 -4.97
CA GLU A 156 -5.24 -14.34 -3.82
C GLU A 156 -5.64 -13.65 -2.51
N CYS A 157 -6.15 -12.41 -2.58
CA CYS A 157 -6.41 -11.60 -1.38
C CYS A 157 -7.81 -10.96 -1.32
N ASN A 158 -8.65 -11.20 -2.33
CA ASN A 158 -9.99 -10.63 -2.49
C ASN A 158 -10.05 -9.10 -2.49
N GLU A 159 -8.92 -8.42 -2.70
CA GLU A 159 -8.88 -6.96 -2.79
C GLU A 159 -9.47 -6.49 -4.13
N ALA A 160 -10.38 -5.52 -4.07
CA ALA A 160 -11.05 -4.99 -5.25
C ALA A 160 -10.08 -4.18 -6.12
N TYR A 161 -10.16 -4.34 -7.43
CA TYR A 161 -9.35 -3.60 -8.40
C TYR A 161 -10.19 -3.24 -9.62
N LYS A 162 -9.78 -2.17 -10.32
CA LYS A 162 -10.40 -1.76 -11.58
C LYS A 162 -9.64 -2.37 -12.75
N PRO A 163 -10.26 -2.59 -13.92
CA PRO A 163 -9.54 -3.05 -15.11
C PRO A 163 -8.44 -2.08 -15.54
N GLU A 164 -8.57 -0.79 -15.22
CA GLU A 164 -7.50 0.21 -15.42
C GLU A 164 -6.30 0.02 -14.47
N ASP A 165 -6.46 -0.70 -13.36
CA ASP A 165 -5.43 -0.95 -12.33
C ASP A 165 -4.68 -2.27 -12.53
N VAL A 166 -4.83 -2.88 -13.71
CA VAL A 166 -4.04 -4.02 -14.18
C VAL A 166 -2.79 -3.50 -14.90
N ILE A 167 -1.62 -3.91 -14.41
CA ILE A 167 -0.34 -3.35 -14.88
C ILE A 167 0.50 -4.45 -15.50
N PHE A 168 0.92 -4.24 -16.74
CA PHE A 168 1.84 -5.14 -17.43
C PHE A 168 3.24 -5.04 -16.84
N ILE A 169 3.83 -6.19 -16.52
CA ILE A 169 5.23 -6.30 -16.09
C ILE A 169 6.10 -6.28 -17.34
N LEU A 170 7.05 -5.36 -17.39
CA LEU A 170 8.05 -5.22 -18.47
C LEU A 170 7.42 -5.29 -19.88
N PRO A 171 6.46 -4.39 -20.21
CA PRO A 171 5.75 -4.45 -21.47
C PRO A 171 6.68 -4.20 -22.68
N VAL A 172 6.57 -5.07 -23.69
CA VAL A 172 7.29 -4.96 -24.96
C VAL A 172 6.46 -4.22 -26.02
N ALA A 173 5.14 -4.44 -26.03
CA ALA A 173 4.26 -3.90 -27.04
C ALA A 173 4.04 -2.39 -26.80
N LYS A 174 4.17 -1.60 -27.87
CA LYS A 174 3.97 -0.15 -27.83
C LYS A 174 2.58 0.24 -27.34
N GLU A 175 1.57 -0.56 -27.64
CA GLU A 175 0.20 -0.38 -27.18
C GLU A 175 0.08 -0.49 -25.66
N ASP A 176 0.73 -1.49 -25.06
CA ASP A 176 0.67 -1.72 -23.62
C ASP A 176 1.45 -0.64 -22.87
N ILE A 177 2.59 -0.19 -23.43
CA ILE A 177 3.32 0.98 -22.93
C ILE A 177 2.43 2.23 -22.97
N ALA A 178 1.73 2.47 -24.08
CA ALA A 178 0.83 3.61 -24.22
C ALA A 178 -0.36 3.58 -23.24
N LYS A 179 -0.88 2.39 -22.93
CA LYS A 179 -1.93 2.23 -21.90
C LYS A 179 -1.41 2.60 -20.52
N LEU A 180 -0.20 2.14 -20.15
CA LEU A 180 0.41 2.47 -18.86
C LEU A 180 0.74 3.96 -18.72
N THR A 181 1.23 4.60 -19.79
CA THR A 181 1.49 6.04 -19.77
C THR A 181 0.19 6.84 -19.65
N ALA A 182 -0.86 6.47 -20.39
CA ALA A 182 -2.18 7.10 -20.27
C ALA A 182 -2.81 6.92 -18.88
N ARG A 183 -2.62 5.74 -18.25
CA ARG A 183 -3.03 5.53 -16.86
C ARG A 183 -2.26 6.43 -15.91
N ALA A 184 -0.93 6.52 -16.07
CA ALA A 184 -0.09 7.35 -15.21
C ALA A 184 -0.44 8.85 -15.31
N THR A 185 -0.82 9.35 -16.49
CA THR A 185 -1.30 10.74 -16.65
C THR A 185 -2.66 10.94 -15.99
N LYS A 186 -3.62 10.03 -16.20
CA LYS A 186 -4.95 10.07 -15.53
C LYS A 186 -4.82 10.10 -14.00
N LEU A 187 -3.96 9.25 -13.43
CA LEU A 187 -3.74 9.22 -11.97
C LEU A 187 -3.11 10.53 -11.46
N LYS A 188 -2.14 11.08 -12.19
CA LYS A 188 -1.54 12.39 -11.85
C LYS A 188 -2.57 13.52 -11.88
N GLU A 189 -3.46 13.55 -12.88
CA GLU A 189 -4.55 14.52 -12.98
C GLU A 189 -5.57 14.39 -11.83
N ALA A 190 -5.86 13.15 -11.42
CA ALA A 190 -6.69 12.86 -10.26
C ALA A 190 -5.98 13.10 -8.91
N GLY A 191 -4.67 13.40 -8.92
CA GLY A 191 -3.87 13.61 -7.72
C GLY A 191 -3.58 12.33 -6.93
N LEU A 192 -3.64 11.17 -7.59
CA LEU A 192 -3.25 9.87 -7.06
C LEU A 192 -1.86 9.45 -7.57
N THR A 193 -1.16 8.67 -6.76
CA THR A 193 0.09 8.02 -7.11
C THR A 193 -0.17 6.64 -7.69
N HIS A 194 0.90 5.98 -8.13
CA HIS A 194 0.84 4.62 -8.65
C HIS A 194 0.16 3.61 -7.70
N SER A 195 0.40 3.72 -6.39
CA SER A 195 -0.26 2.92 -5.34
C SER A 195 -1.74 3.27 -5.09
N LEU A 196 -2.37 4.11 -5.91
CA LEU A 196 -3.72 4.66 -5.66
C LEU A 196 -3.82 5.44 -4.34
N LYS A 197 -2.68 5.95 -3.84
CA LYS A 197 -2.62 6.81 -2.65
C LYS A 197 -2.58 8.28 -3.08
N LYS A 198 -3.01 9.20 -2.22
CA LYS A 198 -2.96 10.63 -2.53
C LYS A 198 -1.52 11.11 -2.69
N ALA A 199 -1.27 11.86 -3.77
CA ALA A 199 0.02 12.48 -4.03
C ALA A 199 0.35 13.53 -2.96
N PRO A 200 1.62 13.62 -2.50
CA PRO A 200 2.03 14.67 -1.59
C PRO A 200 1.84 16.05 -2.28
N GLY A 201 1.10 16.96 -1.65
CA GLY A 201 0.87 18.32 -2.17
C GLY A 201 -0.42 18.53 -2.95
N SER A 202 -1.24 17.49 -3.20
CA SER A 202 -2.57 17.68 -3.77
C SER A 202 -3.52 18.30 -2.73
N LYS A 203 -3.58 19.63 -2.70
CA LYS A 203 -4.62 20.37 -1.95
C LYS A 203 -5.97 19.85 -2.41
N LYS A 204 -6.85 19.54 -1.44
CA LYS A 204 -8.24 19.07 -1.62
C LYS A 204 -8.97 19.98 -2.62
N ARG A 205 -8.93 19.63 -3.90
CA ARG A 205 -9.78 20.27 -4.91
C ARG A 205 -11.16 19.67 -4.65
N LYS A 206 -12.00 20.45 -3.96
CA LYS A 206 -13.45 20.22 -3.89
C LYS A 206 -13.97 20.34 -5.32
N LYS A 207 -13.92 19.25 -6.08
CA LYS A 207 -14.59 19.17 -7.38
C LYS A 207 -16.04 18.81 -7.06
N ASN A 208 -16.89 19.82 -7.23
CA ASN A 208 -18.33 19.75 -7.23
C ASN A 208 -18.77 18.53 -8.06
N THR A 209 -19.53 17.65 -7.42
CA THR A 209 -20.53 16.81 -8.08
C THR A 209 -21.57 17.75 -8.67
N GLU A 210 -21.52 17.97 -9.98
CA GLU A 210 -22.66 18.43 -10.76
C GLU A 210 -23.30 17.20 -11.41
N THR A 211 -24.10 16.52 -10.61
CA THR A 211 -25.26 15.74 -11.06
C THR A 211 -26.28 15.90 -9.96
N GLU A 212 -27.21 16.84 -10.14
CA GLU A 212 -28.63 16.60 -9.93
C GLU A 212 -29.44 17.83 -10.32
N ALA A 213 -30.34 17.62 -11.29
CA ALA A 213 -31.47 18.49 -11.54
C ALA A 213 -32.59 18.11 -10.57
N ALA A 214 -33.21 19.16 -10.01
CA ALA A 214 -34.55 19.23 -9.43
C ALA A 214 -34.79 18.60 -8.04
N SER A 215 -34.73 19.46 -7.01
CA SER A 215 -35.90 20.05 -6.30
C SER A 215 -35.57 20.24 -4.81
N THR A 216 -35.38 21.44 -4.25
CA THR A 216 -36.32 22.54 -3.90
C THR A 216 -36.30 22.73 -2.37
N THR A 217 -35.93 23.96 -1.93
CA THR A 217 -36.20 24.65 -0.64
C THR A 217 -35.53 24.13 0.64
N THR A 218 -34.94 24.91 1.56
CA THR A 218 -35.01 26.36 1.90
C THR A 218 -33.81 26.76 2.79
N SER A 219 -33.34 28.01 2.64
CA SER A 219 -32.73 28.97 3.61
C SER A 219 -31.99 28.44 4.87
N ASP A 220 -30.78 28.90 5.24
CA ASP A 220 -30.47 30.31 5.51
C ASP A 220 -28.97 30.64 5.58
N LEU A 221 -28.68 31.92 5.36
CA LEU A 221 -27.37 32.59 5.26
C LEU A 221 -26.81 33.02 6.63
N SER A 222 -25.47 33.07 6.77
CA SER A 222 -24.67 34.15 7.41
C SER A 222 -23.21 33.66 7.67
N SER A 223 -22.22 34.03 6.85
CA SER A 223 -21.34 35.22 6.94
C SER A 223 -20.30 35.25 8.09
N VAL A 224 -19.06 34.83 7.75
CA VAL A 224 -17.67 35.32 8.08
C VAL A 224 -17.59 36.62 8.94
N PRO A 225 -16.54 36.92 9.77
CA PRO A 225 -15.11 36.68 9.48
C PRO A 225 -14.04 36.53 10.61
N LYS A 226 -12.84 36.07 10.16
CA LYS A 226 -11.43 36.34 10.57
C LYS A 226 -11.09 36.82 11.99
N ALA A 227 -10.03 36.22 12.58
CA ALA A 227 -8.80 36.93 12.99
C ALA A 227 -7.62 35.99 13.28
N LYS A 228 -6.41 36.51 13.07
CA LYS A 228 -5.07 35.90 13.18
C LYS A 228 -4.39 36.32 14.50
N SER A 229 -3.52 35.47 15.07
CA SER A 229 -2.24 35.80 15.78
C SER A 229 -1.77 34.54 16.53
N LYS A 230 -0.70 33.82 16.15
CA LYS A 230 0.77 34.04 16.25
C LYS A 230 1.30 34.03 17.70
N VAL A 231 2.45 33.34 17.88
CA VAL A 231 3.45 33.39 18.99
C VAL A 231 3.20 32.38 20.14
N ILE A 232 4.13 31.63 20.76
CA ILE A 232 5.49 31.06 20.56
C ILE A 232 5.83 30.36 21.92
N GLU A 233 6.58 29.25 21.91
CA GLU A 233 7.38 28.64 23.02
C GLU A 233 6.67 28.19 24.33
N ASN A 234 7.13 27.29 25.19
CA ASN A 234 8.29 26.38 25.35
C ASN A 234 7.83 25.32 26.39
N THR A 235 8.10 24.02 26.24
CA THR A 235 9.25 23.25 26.80
C THR A 235 9.21 23.01 28.32
N THR A 236 9.54 21.76 28.71
CA THR A 236 9.89 21.22 30.05
C THR A 236 8.73 20.94 31.02
N ASN A 237 8.78 20.01 31.97
CA ASN A 237 9.33 18.65 32.14
C ASN A 237 8.77 18.17 33.50
N ALA A 238 8.88 16.86 33.75
CA ALA A 238 8.93 16.22 35.08
C ALA A 238 7.63 16.00 35.90
N SER A 239 7.23 14.73 35.91
CA SER A 239 7.15 13.86 37.10
C SER A 239 6.37 14.33 38.34
N ARG A 240 5.38 13.53 38.75
CA ARG A 240 5.44 12.70 39.99
C ARG A 240 4.18 11.85 40.21
N SER A 241 4.46 10.68 40.80
CA SER A 241 3.62 9.61 41.34
C SER A 241 2.50 10.06 42.29
N GLY A 242 1.42 9.26 42.37
CA GLY A 242 0.57 9.20 43.57
C GLY A 242 -0.91 8.87 43.33
N THR A 243 -1.29 7.63 43.65
CA THR A 243 -2.65 7.06 43.72
C THR A 243 -3.65 7.86 44.56
N SER A 244 -4.86 8.10 44.05
CA SER A 244 -6.14 7.99 44.79
C SER A 244 -7.35 8.40 43.93
N THR A 245 -8.31 7.48 43.75
CA THR A 245 -9.75 7.82 43.60
C THR A 245 -10.31 8.18 44.98
N PRO A 246 -11.29 9.10 45.14
CA PRO A 246 -12.64 8.92 44.59
C PRO A 246 -13.43 10.18 44.15
N ASN A 247 -14.45 9.92 43.32
CA ASN A 247 -15.75 10.58 43.17
C ASN A 247 -15.88 12.11 43.00
N GLY A 248 -16.58 12.48 41.91
CA GLY A 248 -17.60 13.53 41.95
C GLY A 248 -17.25 14.85 41.28
N ALA A 249 -17.73 15.00 40.04
CA ALA A 249 -17.99 16.26 39.33
C ALA A 249 -16.80 17.14 38.90
N SER A 250 -16.83 17.53 37.63
CA SER A 250 -16.03 18.58 36.97
C SER A 250 -14.54 18.29 36.69
N ASN A 251 -14.26 17.29 35.87
CA ASN A 251 -13.08 17.33 35.01
C ASN A 251 -13.48 17.08 33.56
N GLY A 252 -14.12 18.09 32.97
CA GLY A 252 -14.38 18.12 31.53
C GLY A 252 -13.07 18.18 30.77
N ILE A 253 -12.97 17.39 29.71
CA ILE A 253 -11.84 17.42 28.78
C ILE A 253 -11.78 18.83 28.18
N LYS A 254 -10.75 19.61 28.54
CA LYS A 254 -10.59 21.04 28.17
C LYS A 254 -10.43 21.26 26.66
N ASN A 255 -10.11 20.21 25.93
CA ASN A 255 -9.93 20.23 24.48
C ASN A 255 -11.25 19.86 23.78
N ALA A 256 -11.84 20.82 23.07
CA ALA A 256 -13.16 20.69 22.42
C ALA A 256 -13.24 19.54 21.39
N ALA A 257 -12.16 19.31 20.65
CA ALA A 257 -12.09 18.21 19.68
C ALA A 257 -12.15 16.83 20.37
N THR A 258 -11.47 16.67 21.50
CA THR A 258 -11.50 15.42 22.26
C THR A 258 -12.80 15.25 23.05
N ALA A 259 -13.41 16.33 23.54
CA ALA A 259 -14.70 16.28 24.22
C ALA A 259 -15.83 15.81 23.28
N SER A 260 -15.85 16.31 22.03
CA SER A 260 -16.83 15.90 21.03
C SER A 260 -16.63 14.45 20.55
N LEU A 261 -15.38 13.99 20.46
CA LEU A 261 -15.08 12.58 20.18
C LEU A 261 -15.52 11.67 21.34
N THR A 262 -15.24 12.05 22.58
CA THR A 262 -15.67 11.26 23.74
C THR A 262 -17.19 11.21 23.88
N ALA A 263 -17.90 12.31 23.61
CA ALA A 263 -19.36 12.31 23.62
C ALA A 263 -19.92 11.33 22.59
N LYS A 264 -19.42 11.37 21.34
CA LYS A 264 -19.85 10.43 20.29
C LYS A 264 -19.56 8.97 20.62
N VAL A 265 -18.41 8.68 21.21
CA VAL A 265 -18.05 7.31 21.61
C VAL A 265 -18.94 6.81 22.75
N LEU A 266 -19.30 7.68 23.71
CA LEU A 266 -20.21 7.33 24.79
C LEU A 266 -21.63 7.07 24.25
N ASP A 267 -22.13 7.93 23.37
CA ASP A 267 -23.43 7.73 22.71
C ASP A 267 -23.46 6.41 21.92
N GLU A 268 -22.41 6.10 21.16
CA GLU A 268 -22.30 4.84 20.41
C GLU A 268 -22.25 3.61 21.33
N GLN A 269 -21.57 3.71 22.48
CA GLN A 269 -21.56 2.64 23.47
C GLN A 269 -22.91 2.45 24.16
N GLU A 270 -23.61 3.55 24.46
CA GLU A 270 -24.96 3.50 25.03
C GLU A 270 -25.94 2.84 24.07
N ASP A 271 -25.90 3.19 22.79
CA ASP A 271 -26.76 2.58 21.79
C ASP A 271 -26.43 1.11 21.56
N ARG A 272 -25.14 0.75 21.60
CA ARG A 272 -24.73 -0.67 21.57
C ARG A 272 -25.23 -1.45 22.79
N ASN A 273 -25.21 -0.83 23.97
CA ASN A 273 -25.73 -1.42 25.20
C ASN A 273 -27.27 -1.51 25.19
N LYS A 274 -27.97 -0.50 24.66
CA LYS A 274 -29.44 -0.55 24.45
C LYS A 274 -29.80 -1.66 23.47
N ARG A 275 -29.06 -1.82 22.36
CA ARG A 275 -29.26 -2.91 21.39
C ARG A 275 -29.01 -4.29 22.01
N ARG A 276 -28.01 -4.43 22.88
CA ARG A 276 -27.79 -5.67 23.67
C ARG A 276 -28.94 -5.94 24.64
N LYS A 277 -29.48 -4.90 25.29
CA LYS A 277 -30.62 -5.02 26.23
C LYS A 277 -31.94 -5.33 25.53
N LEU A 278 -32.15 -4.85 24.30
CA LEU A 278 -33.32 -5.13 23.47
C LEU A 278 -33.29 -6.53 22.84
N GLY A 279 -32.10 -7.12 22.64
CA GLY A 279 -31.93 -8.48 22.11
C GLY A 279 -32.03 -9.61 23.14
N LEU A 280 -32.24 -9.30 24.42
CA LEU A 280 -32.46 -10.29 25.47
C LEU A 280 -33.96 -10.57 25.58
N ASN A 281 -34.38 -11.73 25.05
CA ASN A 281 -35.71 -12.29 25.26
C ASN A 281 -36.04 -12.30 26.76
N ASP A 282 -37.30 -12.03 27.14
CA ASP A 282 -37.72 -12.01 28.54
C ASP A 282 -37.49 -13.36 29.25
N ASN A 283 -37.43 -14.46 28.48
CA ASN A 283 -37.03 -15.79 28.93
C ASN A 283 -35.56 -15.88 29.41
N LEU A 284 -34.66 -14.99 28.95
CA LEU A 284 -33.27 -14.92 29.42
C LEU A 284 -33.13 -14.00 30.64
N LYS A 285 -34.04 -13.04 30.83
CA LYS A 285 -34.07 -12.18 32.03
C LYS A 285 -34.55 -12.93 33.28
N SER A 286 -35.34 -13.99 33.14
CA SER A 286 -35.77 -14.83 34.27
C SER A 286 -34.70 -15.82 34.74
N LEU A 287 -33.70 -16.12 33.91
CA LEU A 287 -32.57 -16.99 34.26
C LEU A 287 -31.50 -16.29 35.11
N PHE A 288 -31.47 -14.95 35.12
CA PHE A 288 -30.58 -14.16 35.95
C PHE A 288 -31.42 -13.39 36.97
N SER A 289 -31.34 -13.79 38.24
CA SER A 289 -32.02 -13.11 39.33
C SER A 289 -31.70 -11.61 39.33
N SER A 290 -32.71 -10.75 39.32
CA SER A 290 -32.59 -9.30 39.42
C SER A 290 -32.12 -8.81 40.81
N GLY A 291 -31.86 -9.73 41.75
CA GLY A 291 -31.20 -9.44 43.01
C GLY A 291 -29.70 -9.24 42.78
N GLY A 292 -29.29 -7.97 42.65
CA GLY A 292 -27.87 -7.62 42.61
C GLY A 292 -27.15 -8.13 43.85
N TYR A 293 -26.05 -8.86 43.63
CA TYR A 293 -25.07 -9.16 44.66
C TYR A 293 -24.49 -7.83 45.19
N SER A 294 -25.02 -7.34 46.30
CA SER A 294 -24.44 -6.19 47.01
C SER A 294 -23.29 -6.70 47.90
N ALA A 295 -22.06 -6.48 47.46
CA ALA A 295 -20.85 -6.82 48.23
C ALA A 295 -20.68 -6.00 49.53
N GLN A 296 -21.65 -5.14 49.88
CA GLN A 296 -21.62 -4.28 51.06
C GLN A 296 -22.46 -4.80 52.24
N THR A 297 -23.34 -5.79 52.06
CA THR A 297 -24.22 -6.29 53.15
C THR A 297 -23.77 -7.61 53.77
N HIS A 298 -22.75 -8.29 53.23
CA HIS A 298 -22.26 -9.56 53.76
C HIS A 298 -20.77 -9.48 54.12
N LYS A 299 -20.48 -8.84 55.27
CA LYS A 299 -19.15 -8.84 55.89
C LYS A 299 -19.02 -9.80 57.08
N SER A 300 -19.95 -10.74 57.23
CA SER A 300 -19.88 -11.78 58.25
C SER A 300 -20.71 -12.98 57.84
N GLY A 301 -20.06 -14.10 57.50
CA GLY A 301 -20.75 -15.35 57.20
C GLY A 301 -19.99 -16.21 56.22
N ASP A 302 -19.02 -16.92 56.76
CA ASP A 302 -18.30 -18.08 56.24
C ASP A 302 -18.92 -18.74 54.98
N PHE A 303 -18.23 -18.60 53.85
CA PHE A 303 -18.62 -19.14 52.54
C PHE A 303 -18.31 -20.64 52.40
N MET A 304 -17.61 -21.25 53.36
CA MET A 304 -17.13 -22.64 53.25
C MET A 304 -18.02 -23.70 53.91
N THR A 305 -19.13 -23.34 54.57
CA THR A 305 -19.98 -24.29 55.32
C THR A 305 -21.38 -24.52 54.76
N ARG A 306 -21.71 -24.04 53.56
CA ARG A 306 -23.00 -24.32 52.91
C ARG A 306 -23.00 -25.71 52.24
N GLY A 307 -23.06 -26.75 53.07
CA GLY A 307 -23.36 -28.12 52.67
C GLY A 307 -24.80 -28.30 52.19
N PHE A 308 -25.00 -29.26 51.28
CA PHE A 308 -26.28 -29.65 50.69
C PHE A 308 -27.32 -30.02 51.78
N SER A 309 -28.48 -29.34 51.80
CA SER A 309 -29.64 -29.77 52.58
C SER A 309 -30.54 -30.68 51.73
N ILE A 310 -30.67 -31.95 52.13
CA ILE A 310 -31.59 -32.92 51.52
C ILE A 310 -33.02 -32.66 52.02
N PRO A 311 -34.04 -32.58 51.16
CA PRO A 311 -35.42 -32.40 51.60
C PRO A 311 -35.96 -33.68 52.26
N LYS A 312 -36.60 -33.53 53.42
CA LYS A 312 -37.27 -34.59 54.15
C LYS A 312 -38.60 -34.90 53.46
N LYS A 313 -38.78 -36.14 53.00
CA LYS A 313 -40.06 -36.62 52.45
C LYS A 313 -41.14 -36.58 53.53
N ALA A 314 -42.30 -36.02 53.18
CA ALA A 314 -43.60 -36.31 53.76
C ALA A 314 -44.54 -36.63 52.59
#